data_AF-A0A7W1J1T7-F1
#
_entry.id   AF-A0A7W1J1T7-F1
#
_cell.length_a   1.000
_cell.length_b   1.000
_cell.length_c   1.000
_cell.angle_alpha   90.00
_cell.angle_beta   90.00
_cell.angle_gamma   90.00
#
_symmetry.space_group_name_H-M   'P 1'
#
loop_
_entity.id
_entity.type
_entity.pdbx_description
1 polymer ?
#
loop_
_entity_poly.entity_id
_entity_poly.type
_entity_poly.pdbx_seq_one_letter_code
_entity_poly.pdbx_strand_id
1 'polypeptide(L)'
;MKTRQGTILIIVAGLSALLASMALVFLARQRSSQQETIWFEQDVQSRIMLVAACSYIAEGARIGYDTAIGAEHIEAYGWVDVRDGSVGPNTRGSRGSQVIPLHDETRLVESWGRGSADRPGWPALKSVARCPMHVLERPPFAISLNATPNAMATDDSDDATYGRPYLKNPDPSPQADTLTGFMTANRDIRQSSANRSWFRVYREGPATFIVTCGAGGTLGYRHWDEVQGAGANAMAEFGEQAYFNSLRNQEIRLWYRVEWDPGIATADVHNIKNAWNSGNEDHYVSYPMNTSNSSINPRSQAQCRNLGGTFRYIQRLRVPPTWW
;
A
#
# COMPACT_ATOMS: atom_id res chain seq x y z
N MET A 1 -59.28 -8.62 48.85
CA MET A 1 -58.77 -8.21 47.53
C MET A 1 -57.37 -7.58 47.55
N LYS A 2 -57.00 -6.75 48.54
CA LYS A 2 -55.70 -6.04 48.59
C LYS A 2 -54.43 -6.92 48.69
N THR A 3 -54.50 -8.10 49.30
CA THR A 3 -53.35 -9.03 49.46
C THR A 3 -52.89 -9.71 48.16
N ARG A 4 -53.81 -9.99 47.22
CA ARG A 4 -53.45 -10.58 45.91
C ARG A 4 -52.70 -9.59 45.00
N GLN A 5 -53.05 -8.30 45.09
CA GLN A 5 -52.37 -7.25 44.33
C GLN A 5 -50.91 -7.07 44.76
N GLY A 6 -50.60 -7.13 46.06
CA GLY A 6 -49.22 -7.05 46.56
C GLY A 6 -48.34 -8.21 46.10
N THR A 7 -48.90 -9.43 46.01
CA THR A 7 -48.15 -10.62 45.58
C THR A 7 -47.79 -10.55 44.09
N ILE A 8 -48.72 -10.10 43.24
CA ILE A 8 -48.47 -9.91 41.79
C ILE A 8 -47.38 -8.86 41.57
N LEU A 9 -47.39 -7.77 42.33
CA LEU A 9 -46.43 -6.68 42.19
C LEU A 9 -45.01 -7.12 42.54
N ILE A 10 -44.85 -7.98 43.57
CA ILE A 10 -43.56 -8.57 43.94
C ILE A 10 -43.04 -9.51 42.83
N ILE A 11 -43.91 -10.34 42.25
CA ILE A 11 -43.53 -11.26 41.17
C ILE A 11 -43.09 -10.47 39.92
N VAL A 12 -43.85 -9.44 39.54
CA VAL A 12 -43.50 -8.59 38.39
C VAL A 12 -42.21 -7.83 38.65
N ALA A 13 -42.02 -7.25 39.85
CA ALA A 13 -40.77 -6.58 40.20
C ALA A 13 -39.57 -7.54 40.18
N GLY A 14 -39.74 -8.78 40.68
CA GLY A 14 -38.71 -9.81 40.65
C GLY A 14 -38.35 -10.26 39.24
N LEU A 15 -39.35 -10.50 38.37
CA LEU A 15 -39.14 -10.84 36.97
C LEU A 15 -38.49 -9.69 36.20
N SER A 16 -38.94 -8.46 36.41
CA SER A 16 -38.33 -7.28 35.78
C SER A 16 -36.88 -7.08 36.24
N ALA A 17 -36.58 -7.28 37.53
CA ALA A 17 -35.22 -7.20 38.04
C ALA A 17 -34.32 -8.30 37.45
N LEU A 18 -34.82 -9.54 37.32
CA LEU A 18 -34.10 -10.64 36.69
C LEU A 18 -33.82 -10.34 35.21
N LEU A 19 -34.83 -9.90 34.45
CA LEU A 19 -34.66 -9.53 33.04
C LEU A 19 -33.68 -8.36 32.87
N ALA A 20 -33.77 -7.34 33.71
CA ALA A 20 -32.85 -6.21 33.70
C ALA A 20 -31.40 -6.65 34.01
N SER A 21 -31.22 -7.56 34.98
CA SER A 21 -29.90 -8.10 35.31
C SER A 21 -29.29 -8.92 34.16
N MET A 22 -30.10 -9.76 33.49
CA MET A 22 -29.66 -10.53 32.34
C MET A 22 -29.32 -9.63 31.15
N ALA A 23 -30.13 -8.61 30.88
CA ALA A 23 -29.87 -7.64 29.82
C ALA A 23 -28.57 -6.86 30.07
N LEU A 24 -28.31 -6.47 31.33
CA LEU A 24 -27.08 -5.75 31.69
C LEU A 24 -25.84 -6.63 31.49
N VAL A 25 -25.88 -7.90 31.93
CA VAL A 25 -24.76 -8.84 31.70
C VAL A 25 -24.54 -9.09 30.21
N PHE A 26 -25.62 -9.25 29.44
CA PHE A 26 -25.52 -9.42 27.99
C PHE A 26 -24.85 -8.22 27.31
N LEU A 27 -25.30 -7.00 27.62
CA LEU A 27 -24.72 -5.77 27.07
C LEU A 27 -23.26 -5.57 27.48
N ALA A 28 -22.91 -5.86 28.73
CA ALA A 28 -21.53 -5.80 29.22
C ALA A 28 -20.62 -6.78 28.45
N ARG A 29 -21.09 -8.01 28.26
CA ARG A 29 -20.35 -9.03 27.50
C ARG A 29 -20.23 -8.68 26.02
N GLN A 30 -21.29 -8.16 25.41
CA GLN A 30 -21.28 -7.72 24.02
C GLN A 30 -20.27 -6.58 23.82
N ARG A 31 -20.23 -5.60 24.73
CA ARG A 31 -19.26 -4.49 24.66
C ARG A 31 -17.82 -4.99 24.80
N SER A 32 -17.57 -5.93 25.71
CA SER A 32 -16.24 -6.55 25.86
C SER A 32 -15.81 -7.28 24.60
N SER A 33 -16.71 -8.08 24.02
CA SER A 33 -16.45 -8.83 22.80
C SER A 33 -16.23 -7.92 21.59
N GLN A 34 -16.99 -6.83 21.48
CA GLN A 34 -16.78 -5.83 20.44
C GLN A 34 -15.42 -5.14 20.56
N GLN A 35 -15.01 -4.79 21.78
CA GLN A 35 -13.69 -4.19 22.01
C GLN A 35 -12.58 -5.15 21.56
N GLU A 36 -12.64 -6.42 21.97
CA GLU A 36 -11.65 -7.42 21.57
C GLU A 36 -11.55 -7.60 20.05
N THR A 37 -12.69 -7.64 19.36
CA THR A 37 -12.72 -7.72 17.89
C THR A 37 -12.07 -6.50 17.23
N ILE A 38 -12.32 -5.29 17.74
CA ILE A 38 -11.69 -4.06 17.20
C ILE A 38 -10.17 -4.12 17.35
N TRP A 39 -9.66 -4.56 18.49
CA TRP A 39 -8.21 -4.72 18.70
C TRP A 39 -7.60 -5.73 17.72
N PHE A 40 -8.29 -6.84 17.49
CA PHE A 40 -7.83 -7.85 16.54
C PHE A 40 -7.83 -7.33 15.10
N GLU A 41 -8.91 -6.64 14.69
CA GLU A 41 -9.00 -6.03 13.36
C GLU A 41 -7.88 -5.01 13.12
N GLN A 42 -7.58 -4.16 14.11
CA GLN A 42 -6.49 -3.20 14.03
C GLN A 42 -5.11 -3.87 13.92
N ASP A 43 -4.86 -4.97 14.65
CA ASP A 43 -3.60 -5.72 14.51
C ASP A 43 -3.46 -6.29 13.10
N VAL A 44 -4.53 -6.91 12.57
CA VAL A 44 -4.54 -7.45 11.20
C VAL A 44 -4.35 -6.35 10.16
N GLN A 45 -5.04 -5.22 10.30
CA GLN A 45 -4.89 -4.06 9.41
C GLN A 45 -3.44 -3.56 9.39
N SER A 46 -2.82 -3.40 10.57
CA SER A 46 -1.43 -2.96 10.67
C SER A 46 -0.45 -3.96 10.02
N ARG A 47 -0.72 -5.27 10.04
CA ARG A 47 0.11 -6.27 9.37
C ARG A 47 -0.05 -6.24 7.85
N ILE A 48 -1.26 -6.02 7.35
CA ILE A 48 -1.50 -5.86 5.90
C ILE A 48 -0.76 -4.63 5.38
N MET A 49 -0.66 -3.56 6.18
CA MET A 49 0.10 -2.36 5.81
C MET A 49 1.59 -2.62 5.59
N LEU A 50 2.17 -3.68 6.18
CA LEU A 50 3.55 -4.07 5.88
C LEU A 50 3.69 -4.48 4.42
N VAL A 51 2.74 -5.23 3.88
CA VAL A 51 2.75 -5.64 2.47
C VAL A 51 2.65 -4.41 1.57
N ALA A 52 1.76 -3.47 1.89
CA ALA A 52 1.65 -2.21 1.16
C ALA A 52 2.96 -1.39 1.18
N ALA A 53 3.62 -1.31 2.34
CA ALA A 53 4.90 -0.64 2.48
C ALA A 53 6.02 -1.32 1.69
N CYS A 54 6.09 -2.65 1.71
CA CYS A 54 7.04 -3.42 0.93
C CYS A 54 6.82 -3.23 -0.57
N SER A 55 5.58 -3.26 -1.05
CA SER A 55 5.24 -2.96 -2.45
C SER A 55 5.61 -1.52 -2.81
N TYR A 56 5.37 -0.56 -1.92
CA TYR A 56 5.77 0.84 -2.13
C TYR A 56 7.28 0.98 -2.28
N ILE A 57 8.07 0.30 -1.44
CA ILE A 57 9.54 0.30 -1.54
C ILE A 57 9.97 -0.37 -2.86
N ALA A 58 9.42 -1.53 -3.20
CA ALA A 58 9.80 -2.26 -4.42
C ALA A 58 9.46 -1.46 -5.70
N GLU A 59 8.28 -0.85 -5.76
CA GLU A 59 7.87 -0.01 -6.90
C GLU A 59 8.63 1.33 -6.90
N GLY A 60 8.90 1.90 -5.73
CA GLY A 60 9.70 3.12 -5.56
C GLY A 60 11.13 2.97 -6.05
N ALA A 61 11.68 1.75 -6.06
CA ALA A 61 12.99 1.44 -6.62
C ALA A 61 13.09 1.75 -8.12
N ARG A 62 11.95 1.83 -8.83
CA ARG A 62 11.91 2.17 -10.28
C ARG A 62 12.03 3.65 -10.57
N ILE A 63 11.90 4.51 -9.56
CA ILE A 63 11.92 5.96 -9.74
C ILE A 63 13.32 6.41 -10.22
N GLY A 64 13.36 7.28 -11.23
CA GLY A 64 14.55 8.07 -11.56
C GLY A 64 15.52 7.52 -12.61
N TYR A 65 15.33 6.30 -13.14
CA TYR A 65 16.32 5.62 -13.98
C TYR A 65 16.13 5.75 -15.49
N ASP A 66 15.78 6.94 -15.97
CA ASP A 66 15.71 7.18 -17.40
C ASP A 66 16.40 8.49 -17.79
N THR A 67 17.29 8.40 -18.76
CA THR A 67 17.83 9.55 -19.48
C THR A 67 17.21 9.51 -20.85
N ALA A 68 16.42 10.52 -21.22
CA ALA A 68 15.88 10.69 -22.56
C ALA A 68 16.96 10.90 -23.67
N ILE A 69 18.21 10.54 -23.40
CA ILE A 69 19.40 10.73 -24.24
C ILE A 69 20.03 9.35 -24.46
N GLY A 70 19.45 8.56 -25.36
CA GLY A 70 19.93 7.24 -25.75
C GLY A 70 18.82 6.43 -26.42
N ALA A 71 19.18 5.56 -27.36
CA ALA A 71 18.23 4.65 -28.01
C ALA A 71 17.85 3.43 -27.14
N GLU A 72 18.57 3.21 -26.05
CA GLU A 72 18.41 2.06 -25.17
C GLU A 72 18.35 2.54 -23.71
N HIS A 73 17.25 2.21 -23.02
CA HIS A 73 17.17 2.36 -21.57
C HIS A 73 18.14 1.35 -20.94
N ILE A 74 19.27 1.81 -20.40
CA ILE A 74 20.22 0.93 -19.73
C ILE A 74 19.67 0.62 -18.33
N GLU A 75 18.96 -0.51 -18.26
CA GLU A 75 18.31 -1.09 -17.10
C GLU A 75 19.24 -1.09 -15.86
N ALA A 76 18.96 -0.19 -14.91
CA ALA A 76 19.55 -0.24 -13.57
C ALA A 76 18.60 0.43 -12.59
N TYR A 77 17.43 -0.18 -12.37
CA TYR A 77 16.46 0.27 -11.39
C TYR A 77 16.95 -0.06 -9.97
N GLY A 78 16.75 0.82 -8.99
CA GLY A 78 17.05 0.45 -7.61
C GLY A 78 17.10 1.57 -6.57
N TRP A 79 17.07 1.16 -5.31
CA TRP A 79 17.52 2.04 -4.21
C TRP A 79 19.05 2.14 -4.14
N VAL A 80 19.75 1.22 -4.81
CA VAL A 80 21.19 1.18 -5.04
C VAL A 80 21.42 0.79 -6.49
N ASP A 81 22.29 1.51 -7.21
CA ASP A 81 22.67 1.18 -8.58
C ASP A 81 23.61 -0.03 -8.57
N VAL A 82 23.23 -1.10 -9.26
CA VAL A 82 23.97 -2.39 -9.28
C VAL A 82 25.34 -2.27 -9.97
N ARG A 83 25.54 -1.25 -10.81
CA ARG A 83 26.75 -1.11 -11.63
C ARG A 83 27.90 -0.47 -10.86
N ASP A 84 27.58 0.54 -10.05
CA ASP A 84 28.58 1.35 -9.34
C ASP A 84 28.37 1.39 -7.81
N GLY A 85 27.29 0.81 -7.30
CA GLY A 85 26.96 0.81 -5.87
C GLY A 85 26.47 2.16 -5.34
N SER A 86 26.21 3.13 -6.21
CA SER A 86 25.74 4.46 -5.80
C SER A 86 24.30 4.43 -5.26
N VAL A 87 23.99 5.37 -4.39
CA VAL A 87 22.68 5.47 -3.71
C VAL A 87 21.63 6.05 -4.65
N GLY A 88 20.59 5.29 -4.96
CA GLY A 88 19.46 5.74 -5.78
C GLY A 88 18.37 6.46 -4.96
N PRO A 89 17.29 6.94 -5.59
CA PRO A 89 17.07 6.96 -7.04
C PRO A 89 17.93 8.04 -7.72
N ASN A 90 18.63 7.65 -8.79
CA ASN A 90 19.58 8.49 -9.52
C ASN A 90 18.94 9.09 -10.77
N THR A 91 18.58 10.37 -10.76
CA THR A 91 18.26 11.08 -12.01
C THR A 91 19.53 11.55 -12.69
N ARG A 92 19.94 10.88 -13.78
CA ARG A 92 20.96 11.43 -14.69
C ARG A 92 20.33 12.52 -15.58
N GLY A 93 19.89 13.61 -14.96
CA GLY A 93 19.31 14.75 -15.69
C GLY A 93 20.38 15.53 -16.45
N SER A 94 20.29 15.56 -17.78
CA SER A 94 21.05 16.49 -18.62
C SER A 94 20.52 17.92 -18.45
N ARG A 95 21.18 18.69 -17.59
CA ARG A 95 21.39 20.13 -17.80
C ARG A 95 22.84 20.44 -17.41
N GLY A 96 23.73 20.41 -18.40
CA GLY A 96 25.11 20.88 -18.25
C GLY A 96 25.90 20.20 -17.13
N SER A 97 26.43 19.01 -17.37
CA SER A 97 27.49 18.35 -16.57
C SER A 97 27.23 18.07 -15.07
N GLN A 98 26.09 18.43 -14.49
CA GLN A 98 25.77 18.07 -13.10
C GLN A 98 24.51 17.21 -13.04
N VAL A 99 24.71 15.96 -12.58
CA VAL A 99 23.63 15.06 -12.17
C VAL A 99 22.93 15.73 -11.00
N ILE A 100 21.76 16.34 -11.23
CA ILE A 100 20.88 16.78 -10.15
C ILE A 100 20.12 15.53 -9.73
N PRO A 101 20.37 14.97 -8.54
CA PRO A 101 19.65 13.80 -8.11
C PRO A 101 18.22 14.18 -7.70
N LEU A 102 17.25 13.27 -7.90
CA LEU A 102 15.88 13.43 -7.37
C LEU A 102 15.91 13.48 -5.83
N HIS A 103 16.97 12.93 -5.26
CA HIS A 103 17.38 13.13 -3.87
C HIS A 103 18.20 14.42 -3.77
N ASP A 104 17.74 15.35 -2.95
CA ASP A 104 18.54 16.50 -2.56
C ASP A 104 18.68 16.48 -1.03
N GLU A 105 19.87 16.10 -0.54
CA GLU A 105 20.19 16.09 0.89
C GLU A 105 20.13 17.50 1.51
N THR A 106 20.21 18.54 0.68
CA THR A 106 20.15 19.95 1.09
C THR A 106 18.72 20.49 1.08
N ARG A 107 17.78 19.80 0.42
CA ARG A 107 16.35 20.12 0.44
C ARG A 107 15.73 19.59 1.72
N LEU A 108 15.93 20.35 2.78
CA LEU A 108 15.23 20.18 4.03
C LEU A 108 13.73 20.40 3.77
N VAL A 109 12.89 19.44 4.17
CA VAL A 109 11.48 19.75 4.42
C VAL A 109 11.49 20.69 5.60
N GLU A 110 11.39 21.99 5.32
CA GLU A 110 11.41 23.04 6.33
C GLU A 110 10.40 22.68 7.43
N SER A 111 10.92 22.39 8.62
CA SER A 111 10.15 22.59 9.84
C SER A 111 9.85 24.08 9.89
N TRP A 112 8.59 24.48 9.77
CA TRP A 112 8.16 25.88 9.91
C TRP A 112 8.28 26.37 11.37
N GLY A 113 9.44 26.16 12.00
CA GLY A 113 9.77 26.51 13.36
C GLY A 113 9.12 25.60 14.40
N ARG A 114 9.90 25.31 15.46
CA ARG A 114 9.50 24.62 16.72
C ARG A 114 9.70 23.10 16.75
N GLY A 115 10.95 22.65 16.65
CA GLY A 115 11.41 21.48 17.41
C GLY A 115 11.47 20.13 16.70
N SER A 116 10.93 19.97 15.49
CA SER A 116 11.25 18.81 14.66
C SER A 116 12.54 19.07 13.88
N ALA A 117 13.54 18.18 14.00
CA ALA A 117 14.77 18.28 13.20
C ALA A 117 14.43 18.36 11.72
N ASP A 118 15.04 19.31 11.00
CA ASP A 118 14.95 19.39 9.55
C ASP A 118 15.40 18.05 8.94
N ARG A 119 14.59 17.51 8.01
CA ARG A 119 14.88 16.24 7.35
C ARG A 119 14.98 16.43 5.85
N PRO A 120 15.87 15.69 5.17
CA PRO A 120 15.86 15.62 3.72
C PRO A 120 14.49 15.21 3.18
N GLY A 121 14.09 15.75 2.04
CA GLY A 121 12.90 15.31 1.33
C GLY A 121 12.98 13.83 0.94
N TRP A 122 11.86 13.12 1.05
CA TRP A 122 11.77 11.76 0.49
C TRP A 122 12.00 11.82 -1.03
N PRO A 123 12.83 10.95 -1.63
CA PRO A 123 13.33 9.66 -1.13
C PRO A 123 14.77 9.62 -0.56
N ALA A 124 15.34 10.74 -0.13
CA ALA A 124 16.74 10.81 0.33
C ALA A 124 17.05 9.93 1.57
N LEU A 125 18.33 9.67 1.85
CA LEU A 125 18.73 9.01 3.09
C LEU A 125 18.25 9.83 4.30
N LYS A 126 17.82 9.15 5.36
CA LYS A 126 17.24 9.74 6.59
C LYS A 126 15.95 10.53 6.37
N SER A 127 15.34 10.44 5.19
CA SER A 127 14.01 10.99 4.92
C SER A 127 12.91 10.03 5.34
N VAL A 128 11.67 10.55 5.34
CA VAL A 128 10.47 9.81 5.72
C VAL A 128 9.39 9.98 4.65
N ALA A 129 8.86 8.88 4.14
CA ALA A 129 7.57 8.86 3.45
C ALA A 129 6.45 8.55 4.44
N ARG A 130 5.40 9.38 4.43
CA ARG A 130 4.15 9.12 5.14
C ARG A 130 3.07 8.79 4.12
N CYS A 131 2.43 7.64 4.29
CA CYS A 131 1.43 7.12 3.36
C CYS A 131 0.15 6.79 4.13
N PRO A 132 -0.76 7.77 4.32
CA PRO A 132 -2.10 7.47 4.79
C PRO A 132 -2.86 6.67 3.73
N MET A 133 -3.38 5.51 4.10
CA MET A 133 -3.96 4.54 3.15
C MET A 133 -5.46 4.75 2.97
N HIS A 134 -5.82 5.99 2.67
CA HIS A 134 -7.20 6.34 2.33
C HIS A 134 -7.55 5.81 0.95
N VAL A 135 -8.77 5.29 0.82
CA VAL A 135 -9.35 4.97 -0.48
C VAL A 135 -9.95 6.24 -1.04
N LEU A 136 -9.40 6.70 -2.16
CA LEU A 136 -9.97 7.83 -2.90
C LEU A 136 -11.23 7.38 -3.64
N GLU A 137 -12.17 8.29 -3.87
CA GLU A 137 -13.35 8.01 -4.70
C GLU A 137 -12.94 7.56 -6.09
N ARG A 138 -12.02 8.30 -6.72
CA ARG A 138 -11.36 7.94 -7.98
C ARG A 138 -9.89 8.36 -7.93
N PRO A 139 -8.92 7.43 -7.82
CA PRO A 139 -7.51 7.79 -7.85
C PRO A 139 -7.06 8.30 -9.23
N PRO A 140 -5.96 9.06 -9.30
CA PRO A 140 -5.34 9.42 -10.58
C PRO A 140 -5.04 8.18 -11.41
N PHE A 141 -5.25 8.30 -12.72
CA PHE A 141 -5.05 7.22 -13.69
C PHE A 141 -5.93 5.98 -13.43
N ALA A 142 -7.06 6.15 -12.76
CA ALA A 142 -8.03 5.07 -12.52
C ALA A 142 -8.55 4.50 -13.84
N ILE A 143 -8.38 3.20 -14.02
CA ILE A 143 -8.96 2.43 -15.12
C ILE A 143 -10.35 1.91 -14.74
N SER A 144 -11.24 1.87 -15.72
CA SER A 144 -12.57 1.26 -15.60
C SER A 144 -12.43 -0.26 -15.54
N LEU A 145 -13.23 -0.91 -14.69
CA LEU A 145 -13.38 -2.36 -14.67
C LEU A 145 -14.38 -2.87 -15.72
N ASN A 146 -15.12 -1.96 -16.36
CA ASN A 146 -16.08 -2.32 -17.39
C ASN A 146 -15.34 -2.49 -18.71
N ALA A 147 -15.19 -3.75 -19.15
CA ALA A 147 -14.75 -4.05 -20.50
C ALA A 147 -15.86 -3.67 -21.49
N THR A 148 -15.58 -2.73 -22.40
CA THR A 148 -16.52 -2.37 -23.46
C THR A 148 -16.47 -3.44 -24.55
N PRO A 149 -17.58 -4.13 -24.86
CA PRO A 149 -17.58 -5.15 -25.90
C PRO A 149 -17.19 -4.56 -27.26
N ASN A 150 -16.33 -5.27 -27.99
CA ASN A 150 -16.04 -4.99 -29.39
C ASN A 150 -17.01 -5.81 -30.26
N ALA A 151 -18.28 -5.39 -30.31
CA ALA A 151 -19.31 -6.08 -31.08
C ALA A 151 -18.92 -6.17 -32.56
N MET A 152 -19.03 -7.36 -33.13
CA MET A 152 -18.77 -7.60 -34.54
C MET A 152 -19.96 -7.11 -35.37
N ALA A 153 -19.71 -6.36 -36.43
CA ALA A 153 -20.77 -6.01 -37.37
C ALA A 153 -21.20 -7.27 -38.15
N THR A 154 -22.47 -7.68 -37.98
CA THR A 154 -23.03 -8.92 -38.57
C THR A 154 -24.06 -8.66 -39.67
N ASP A 155 -24.54 -7.41 -39.80
CA ASP A 155 -25.78 -7.11 -40.52
C ASP A 155 -25.57 -6.24 -41.78
N ASP A 156 -24.36 -5.72 -41.99
CA ASP A 156 -24.05 -4.83 -43.12
C ASP A 156 -22.75 -5.29 -43.81
N SER A 157 -22.89 -6.02 -44.92
CA SER A 157 -21.76 -6.54 -45.70
C SER A 157 -20.93 -5.46 -46.39
N ASP A 158 -21.44 -4.23 -46.47
CA ASP A 158 -20.76 -3.09 -47.08
C ASP A 158 -19.92 -2.31 -46.04
N ASP A 159 -20.07 -2.59 -44.75
CA ASP A 159 -19.20 -2.07 -43.69
C ASP A 159 -17.81 -2.72 -43.79
N ALA A 160 -16.75 -1.90 -43.85
CA ALA A 160 -15.35 -2.36 -43.84
C ALA A 160 -14.97 -3.21 -42.61
N THR A 161 -15.84 -3.23 -41.60
CA THR A 161 -15.71 -3.97 -40.35
C THR A 161 -16.64 -5.18 -40.22
N TYR A 162 -17.39 -5.51 -41.29
CA TYR A 162 -18.23 -6.70 -41.39
C TYR A 162 -17.45 -7.99 -41.10
N GLY A 163 -17.96 -8.79 -40.17
CA GLY A 163 -17.38 -10.09 -39.81
C GLY A 163 -16.00 -10.00 -39.14
N ARG A 164 -15.52 -8.81 -38.74
CA ARG A 164 -14.19 -8.60 -38.15
C ARG A 164 -14.29 -7.96 -36.76
N PRO A 165 -13.83 -8.64 -35.68
CA PRO A 165 -13.81 -8.06 -34.34
C PRO A 165 -12.56 -7.19 -34.17
N TYR A 166 -12.59 -5.96 -34.65
CA TYR A 166 -11.50 -5.01 -34.40
C TYR A 166 -11.51 -4.55 -32.93
N LEU A 167 -10.31 -4.29 -32.38
CA LEU A 167 -10.12 -3.61 -31.09
C LEU A 167 -10.49 -2.12 -31.23
N LYS A 168 -11.77 -1.82 -31.48
CA LYS A 168 -12.30 -0.45 -31.59
C LYS A 168 -12.31 0.24 -30.23
N ASN A 169 -12.63 -0.52 -29.19
CA ASN A 169 -12.60 -0.12 -27.79
C ASN A 169 -11.40 -0.79 -27.13
N PRO A 170 -10.26 -0.10 -26.96
CA PRO A 170 -9.11 -0.64 -26.25
C PRO A 170 -9.44 -0.80 -24.76
N ASP A 171 -9.12 -1.98 -24.22
CA ASP A 171 -9.20 -2.31 -22.79
C ASP A 171 -7.77 -2.36 -22.23
N PRO A 172 -7.46 -1.76 -21.07
CA PRO A 172 -8.33 -1.00 -20.16
C PRO A 172 -8.74 0.38 -20.66
N SER A 173 -10.01 0.76 -20.40
CA SER A 173 -10.52 2.13 -20.65
C SER A 173 -10.33 3.03 -19.41
N PRO A 174 -10.08 4.35 -19.56
CA PRO A 174 -9.99 5.26 -18.43
C PRO A 174 -11.36 5.46 -17.77
N GLN A 175 -11.40 5.61 -16.44
CA GLN A 175 -12.62 5.95 -15.69
C GLN A 175 -13.02 7.44 -15.80
N ALA A 176 -12.44 8.16 -16.77
CA ALA A 176 -12.69 9.57 -17.03
C ALA A 176 -12.67 9.83 -18.54
N ASP A 177 -13.59 10.66 -19.01
CA ASP A 177 -13.77 10.93 -20.45
C ASP A 177 -12.72 11.88 -21.03
N THR A 178 -11.95 12.56 -20.17
CA THR A 178 -10.92 13.52 -20.57
C THR A 178 -9.57 13.15 -19.97
N LEU A 179 -8.50 13.43 -20.71
CA LEU A 179 -7.13 13.24 -20.23
C LEU A 179 -6.87 14.03 -18.94
N THR A 180 -7.36 15.28 -18.87
CA THR A 180 -7.26 16.10 -17.66
C THR A 180 -7.99 15.44 -16.49
N GLY A 181 -9.22 14.98 -16.67
CA GLY A 181 -9.99 14.30 -15.62
C GLY A 181 -9.37 12.96 -15.18
N PHE A 182 -8.68 12.28 -16.10
CA PHE A 182 -7.92 11.05 -15.82
C PHE A 182 -6.68 11.34 -14.95
N MET A 183 -6.00 12.47 -15.17
CA MET A 183 -4.82 12.88 -14.39
C MET A 183 -5.18 13.50 -13.03
N THR A 184 -6.17 14.39 -12.99
CA THR A 184 -6.51 15.16 -11.78
C THR A 184 -7.36 14.35 -10.78
N ALA A 185 -8.17 13.42 -11.29
CA ALA A 185 -8.98 12.47 -10.52
C ALA A 185 -10.05 13.09 -9.61
N ASN A 186 -10.80 12.26 -8.86
CA ASN A 186 -11.58 12.73 -7.71
C ASN A 186 -10.88 12.26 -6.43
N ARG A 187 -10.19 13.19 -5.77
CA ARG A 187 -9.33 12.94 -4.61
C ARG A 187 -10.07 12.99 -3.28
N ASP A 188 -11.40 13.05 -3.30
CA ASP A 188 -12.20 12.93 -2.10
C ASP A 188 -11.96 11.57 -1.43
N ILE A 189 -11.82 11.59 -0.10
CA ILE A 189 -11.58 10.39 0.69
C ILE A 189 -12.90 9.71 0.97
N ARG A 190 -12.99 8.41 0.67
CA ARG A 190 -14.11 7.59 1.13
C ARG A 190 -14.09 7.53 2.64
N GLN A 191 -15.13 8.08 3.28
CA GLN A 191 -15.24 8.20 4.73
C GLN A 191 -15.09 6.86 5.46
N SER A 192 -15.50 5.75 4.83
CA SER A 192 -15.32 4.40 5.36
C SER A 192 -13.86 3.96 5.51
N SER A 193 -12.93 4.59 4.79
CA SER A 193 -11.48 4.31 4.80
C SER A 193 -10.65 5.39 5.50
N ALA A 194 -11.27 6.52 5.83
CA ALA A 194 -10.62 7.60 6.55
C ALA A 194 -10.11 7.10 7.91
N ASN A 195 -8.91 7.54 8.30
CA ASN A 195 -8.32 7.29 9.63
C ASN A 195 -8.23 5.81 10.06
N ARG A 196 -8.21 4.86 9.11
CA ARG A 196 -8.14 3.44 9.42
C ARG A 196 -6.73 2.89 9.48
N SER A 197 -5.92 3.20 8.49
CA SER A 197 -4.60 2.59 8.35
C SER A 197 -3.64 3.50 7.61
N TRP A 198 -2.36 3.35 7.95
CA TRP A 198 -1.26 4.04 7.29
C TRP A 198 0.01 3.22 7.42
N PHE A 199 0.96 3.52 6.55
CA PHE A 199 2.34 3.11 6.76
C PHE A 199 3.27 4.30 6.59
N ARG A 200 4.44 4.16 7.19
CA ARG A 200 5.51 5.13 7.16
C ARG A 200 6.80 4.41 6.88
N VAL A 201 7.61 4.99 6.00
CA VAL A 201 8.91 4.43 5.62
C VAL A 201 9.97 5.46 5.94
N TYR A 202 10.88 5.10 6.85
CA TYR A 202 12.10 5.83 7.09
C TYR A 202 13.24 5.14 6.38
N ARG A 203 14.00 5.90 5.58
CA ARG A 203 15.16 5.37 4.87
C ARG A 203 16.39 5.45 5.77
N GLU A 204 16.73 4.35 6.43
CA GLU A 204 17.86 4.28 7.37
C GLU A 204 19.20 4.27 6.62
N GLY A 205 19.26 3.53 5.51
CA GLY A 205 20.47 3.37 4.70
C GLY A 205 20.15 3.24 3.21
N PRO A 206 21.17 2.94 2.38
CA PRO A 206 21.00 2.87 0.92
C PRO A 206 19.87 1.94 0.48
N ALA A 207 19.80 0.74 1.08
CA ALA A 207 18.81 -0.29 0.79
C ALA A 207 18.04 -0.77 2.05
N THR A 208 18.25 -0.13 3.20
CA THR A 208 17.63 -0.52 4.47
C THR A 208 16.59 0.52 4.90
N PHE A 209 15.42 0.02 5.29
CA PHE A 209 14.29 0.85 5.66
C PHE A 209 13.71 0.42 7.00
N ILE A 210 13.22 1.39 7.76
CA ILE A 210 12.37 1.16 8.91
C ILE A 210 10.94 1.46 8.48
N VAL A 211 10.11 0.43 8.50
CA VAL A 211 8.68 0.52 8.18
C VAL A 211 7.90 0.56 9.48
N THR A 212 7.06 1.57 9.65
CA THR A 212 6.07 1.60 10.71
C THR A 212 4.69 1.50 10.12
N CYS A 213 3.92 0.54 10.62
CA CYS A 213 2.54 0.32 10.20
C CYS A 213 1.62 0.68 11.36
N GLY A 214 0.61 1.49 11.09
CA GLY A 214 -0.38 1.92 12.06
C GLY A 214 -1.80 1.59 11.61
N ALA A 215 -2.63 1.25 12.58
CA ALA A 215 -4.07 1.12 12.41
C ALA A 215 -4.78 2.13 13.33
N GLY A 216 -4.97 3.35 12.83
CA GLY A 216 -5.56 4.44 13.59
C GLY A 216 -5.45 5.79 12.89
N GLY A 217 -5.86 6.83 13.62
CA GLY A 217 -6.06 8.17 13.10
C GLY A 217 -4.84 9.08 13.14
N THR A 218 -3.64 8.62 13.52
CA THR A 218 -2.46 9.52 13.55
C THR A 218 -1.87 9.81 12.17
N LEU A 219 -2.30 9.10 11.12
CA LEU A 219 -1.86 9.29 9.73
C LEU A 219 -0.34 9.17 9.53
N GLY A 220 0.33 8.50 10.47
CA GLY A 220 1.77 8.32 10.46
C GLY A 220 2.57 9.45 11.07
N TYR A 221 1.94 10.45 11.72
CA TYR A 221 2.66 11.42 12.54
C TYR A 221 3.15 10.77 13.84
N ARG A 222 4.44 10.98 14.17
CA ARG A 222 5.04 10.33 15.34
C ARG A 222 4.73 11.08 16.63
N HIS A 223 4.79 12.40 16.61
CA HIS A 223 4.59 13.29 17.75
C HIS A 223 3.98 14.61 17.29
N TRP A 224 3.46 15.38 18.26
CA TRP A 224 2.80 16.64 17.99
C TRP A 224 3.69 17.66 17.27
N ASP A 225 4.99 17.71 17.61
CA ASP A 225 5.91 18.63 16.92
C ASP A 225 6.03 18.32 15.42
N GLU A 226 5.77 17.08 14.99
CA GLU A 226 5.75 16.73 13.57
C GLU A 226 4.46 17.22 12.88
N VAL A 227 3.33 17.20 13.61
CA VAL A 227 2.06 17.80 13.14
C VAL A 227 2.23 19.30 12.99
N GLN A 228 2.82 19.97 13.99
CA GLN A 228 3.10 21.40 13.93
C GLN A 228 4.07 21.74 12.80
N GLY A 229 5.14 20.96 12.64
CA GLY A 229 6.10 21.13 11.55
C GLY A 229 5.50 20.93 10.16
N ALA A 230 4.46 20.12 10.03
CA ALA A 230 3.73 19.91 8.77
C ALA A 230 2.78 21.07 8.40
N GLY A 231 2.53 22.01 9.32
CA GLY A 231 1.81 23.26 9.06
C GLY A 231 0.31 23.24 9.36
N ALA A 232 -0.36 24.33 8.98
CA ALA A 232 -1.72 24.66 9.40
C ALA A 232 -2.77 23.60 9.03
N ASN A 233 -2.61 22.92 7.89
CA ASN A 233 -3.55 21.89 7.45
C ASN A 233 -3.53 20.66 8.37
N ALA A 234 -2.33 20.20 8.76
CA ALA A 234 -2.19 19.10 9.71
C ALA A 234 -2.70 19.51 11.10
N MET A 235 -2.43 20.74 11.53
CA MET A 235 -2.97 21.25 12.79
C MET A 235 -4.50 21.34 12.80
N ALA A 236 -5.13 21.72 11.68
CA ALA A 236 -6.58 21.78 11.55
C ALA A 236 -7.23 20.39 11.62
N GLU A 237 -6.54 19.36 11.10
CA GLU A 237 -7.02 17.97 11.13
C GLU A 237 -7.09 17.39 12.55
N PHE A 238 -6.13 17.72 13.41
CA PHE A 238 -6.07 17.22 14.79
C PHE A 238 -6.63 18.19 15.83
N GLY A 239 -6.73 19.49 15.52
CA GLY A 239 -7.18 20.55 16.42
C GLY A 239 -6.20 20.86 17.55
N GLU A 240 -5.98 19.89 18.45
CA GLU A 240 -5.19 20.07 19.67
C GLU A 240 -4.28 18.86 19.99
N GLN A 241 -3.18 19.13 20.69
CA GLN A 241 -2.20 18.12 21.10
C GLN A 241 -2.81 17.00 21.96
N ALA A 242 -3.77 17.33 22.82
CA ALA A 242 -4.44 16.35 23.67
C ALA A 242 -5.22 15.31 22.86
N TYR A 243 -5.92 15.76 21.81
CA TYR A 243 -6.65 14.89 20.91
C TYR A 243 -5.70 13.98 20.11
N PHE A 244 -4.63 14.54 19.54
CA PHE A 244 -3.60 13.76 18.85
C PHE A 244 -2.99 12.68 19.75
N ASN A 245 -2.66 13.02 21.00
CA ASN A 245 -2.11 12.06 21.96
C ASN A 245 -3.12 10.96 22.30
N SER A 246 -4.41 11.28 22.37
CA SER A 246 -5.48 10.29 22.56
C SER A 246 -5.52 9.30 21.38
N LEU A 247 -5.52 9.80 20.13
CA LEU A 247 -5.47 8.95 18.94
C LEU A 247 -4.22 8.05 18.93
N ARG A 248 -3.06 8.63 19.22
CA ARG A 248 -1.79 7.91 19.28
C ARG A 248 -1.78 6.79 20.33
N ASN A 249 -2.46 6.99 21.46
CA ASN A 249 -2.53 6.00 22.54
C ASN A 249 -3.53 4.87 22.24
N GLN A 250 -4.57 5.15 21.45
CA GLN A 250 -5.55 4.15 21.01
C GLN A 250 -5.04 3.30 19.85
N GLU A 251 -4.00 3.75 19.16
CA GLU A 251 -3.54 3.14 17.93
C GLU A 251 -2.52 2.00 18.15
N ILE A 252 -2.76 0.88 17.45
CA ILE A 252 -1.80 -0.21 17.32
C ILE A 252 -0.73 0.17 16.29
N ARG A 253 0.53 0.06 16.69
CA ARG A 253 1.69 0.30 15.83
C ARG A 253 2.64 -0.88 15.86
N LEU A 254 3.08 -1.28 14.68
CA LEU A 254 4.07 -2.32 14.47
C LEU A 254 5.27 -1.72 13.72
N TRP A 255 6.47 -2.10 14.15
CA TRP A 255 7.72 -1.61 13.57
C TRP A 255 8.49 -2.77 12.95
N TYR A 256 9.03 -2.53 11.76
CA TYR A 256 9.79 -3.50 11.01
C TYR A 256 11.05 -2.85 10.47
N ARG A 257 12.14 -3.61 10.44
CA ARG A 257 13.33 -3.29 9.66
C ARG A 257 13.37 -4.21 8.46
N VAL A 258 13.55 -3.64 7.28
CA VAL A 258 13.59 -4.38 6.02
C VAL A 258 14.84 -4.01 5.24
N GLU A 259 15.44 -4.99 4.58
CA GLU A 259 16.52 -4.78 3.61
C GLU A 259 16.01 -5.16 2.24
N TRP A 260 16.00 -4.17 1.35
CA TRP A 260 15.76 -4.34 -0.07
C TRP A 260 17.05 -4.80 -0.74
N ASP A 261 16.92 -5.68 -1.74
CA ASP A 261 18.02 -6.20 -2.54
C ASP A 261 17.68 -5.97 -4.02
N PRO A 262 18.60 -5.40 -4.83
CA PRO A 262 18.43 -5.34 -6.28
C PRO A 262 18.33 -6.72 -6.94
N GLY A 263 18.68 -7.80 -6.24
CA GLY A 263 18.52 -9.17 -6.71
C GLY A 263 17.10 -9.44 -7.23
N ILE A 264 17.01 -9.71 -8.54
CA ILE A 264 15.78 -10.12 -9.21
C ILE A 264 15.64 -11.64 -9.02
N ALA A 265 14.93 -12.07 -7.98
CA ALA A 265 14.48 -13.46 -7.91
C ALA A 265 13.25 -13.64 -8.80
N THR A 266 13.22 -14.71 -9.60
CA THR A 266 12.02 -15.11 -10.34
C THR A 266 11.06 -15.81 -9.38
N ALA A 267 9.80 -15.38 -9.39
CA ALA A 267 8.71 -16.20 -8.88
C ALA A 267 8.19 -17.01 -10.06
N ASP A 268 8.83 -18.14 -10.36
CA ASP A 268 8.32 -19.04 -11.38
C ASP A 268 7.06 -19.72 -10.83
N VAL A 269 5.91 -19.37 -11.40
CA VAL A 269 4.69 -20.16 -11.24
C VAL A 269 4.97 -21.51 -11.89
N HIS A 270 4.76 -22.60 -11.16
CA HIS A 270 4.79 -23.95 -11.72
C HIS A 270 3.82 -24.02 -12.90
N ASN A 271 4.33 -23.87 -14.12
CA ASN A 271 3.59 -24.28 -15.29
C ASN A 271 3.66 -25.80 -15.33
N ILE A 272 2.58 -26.44 -14.88
CA ILE A 272 2.29 -27.83 -15.23
C ILE A 272 2.15 -27.86 -16.75
N LYS A 273 3.23 -28.14 -17.45
CA LYS A 273 3.19 -28.37 -18.89
C LYS A 273 2.55 -29.75 -19.10
N ASN A 274 1.33 -29.78 -19.64
CA ASN A 274 0.85 -30.97 -20.32
C ASN A 274 1.67 -31.08 -21.62
N ALA A 275 2.71 -31.92 -21.59
CA ALA A 275 3.49 -32.20 -22.78
C ALA A 275 2.80 -33.33 -23.54
N TRP A 276 2.02 -32.97 -24.55
CA TRP A 276 1.45 -33.93 -25.50
C TRP A 276 2.56 -34.49 -26.39
N ASN A 277 3.27 -35.52 -25.92
CA ASN A 277 4.11 -36.33 -26.78
C ASN A 277 3.26 -37.47 -27.37
N SER A 278 3.50 -37.78 -28.65
CA SER A 278 2.69 -38.66 -29.50
C SER A 278 2.76 -40.16 -29.15
N GLY A 279 2.80 -40.52 -27.87
CA GLY A 279 2.91 -41.90 -27.41
C GLY A 279 2.71 -42.04 -25.91
N ASN A 280 1.44 -42.14 -25.51
CA ASN A 280 0.90 -42.66 -24.26
C ASN A 280 1.19 -41.94 -22.91
N GLU A 281 0.07 -41.72 -22.23
CA GLU A 281 -0.19 -41.27 -20.84
C GLU A 281 0.03 -39.78 -20.53
N ASP A 282 -1.06 -39.18 -20.06
CA ASP A 282 -1.14 -37.82 -19.53
C ASP A 282 -0.21 -37.74 -18.31
N HIS A 283 0.94 -37.09 -18.46
CA HIS A 283 1.92 -36.97 -17.39
C HIS A 283 2.23 -35.50 -17.11
N TYR A 284 2.18 -35.16 -15.83
CA TYR A 284 2.52 -33.83 -15.35
C TYR A 284 4.02 -33.79 -15.01
N VAL A 285 4.81 -33.14 -15.88
CA VAL A 285 6.24 -32.93 -15.61
C VAL A 285 6.40 -31.74 -14.66
N SER A 286 6.89 -32.00 -13.45
CA SER A 286 7.36 -30.95 -12.54
C SER A 286 8.89 -30.92 -12.58
N TYR A 287 9.48 -29.72 -12.77
CA TYR A 287 10.93 -29.53 -12.70
C TYR A 287 11.32 -29.05 -11.31
N PRO A 288 12.46 -29.51 -10.75
CA PRO A 288 12.98 -28.98 -9.49
C PRO A 288 13.43 -27.51 -9.68
N MET A 289 13.30 -26.74 -8.61
CA MET A 289 13.63 -25.31 -8.52
C MET A 289 15.14 -25.13 -8.74
N ASN A 290 15.55 -24.86 -9.98
CA ASN A 290 16.93 -24.50 -10.31
C ASN A 290 16.97 -23.08 -10.90
N THR A 291 17.63 -22.18 -10.16
CA THR A 291 17.83 -20.76 -10.50
C THR A 291 18.80 -20.54 -11.67
N SER A 292 19.39 -21.59 -12.23
CA SER A 292 20.23 -21.52 -13.42
C SER A 292 19.51 -22.12 -14.64
N ASN A 293 18.59 -21.38 -15.25
CA ASN A 293 18.16 -21.73 -16.61
C ASN A 293 18.76 -20.75 -17.63
N SER A 294 19.81 -21.22 -18.29
CA SER A 294 20.65 -20.50 -19.25
C SER A 294 20.17 -20.67 -20.71
N SER A 295 18.88 -20.85 -20.96
CA SER A 295 18.42 -20.97 -22.36
C SER A 295 17.13 -20.22 -22.63
N ILE A 296 17.32 -19.14 -23.37
CA ILE A 296 16.39 -18.44 -24.27
C ILE A 296 15.33 -19.42 -24.81
N ASN A 297 14.15 -19.43 -24.19
CA ASN A 297 12.94 -19.90 -24.85
C ASN A 297 11.83 -18.87 -24.60
N PRO A 298 11.57 -17.96 -25.56
CA PRO A 298 10.68 -16.80 -25.38
C PRO A 298 9.19 -17.14 -25.28
N ARG A 299 8.83 -18.42 -25.07
CA ARG A 299 7.45 -18.92 -25.13
C ARG A 299 6.80 -19.25 -23.79
N SER A 300 7.48 -19.07 -22.65
CA SER A 300 6.84 -19.22 -21.34
C SER A 300 6.50 -17.86 -20.74
N GLN A 301 5.20 -17.58 -20.58
CA GLN A 301 4.66 -16.37 -19.93
C GLN A 301 5.03 -16.23 -18.43
N ALA A 302 5.81 -17.14 -17.86
CA ALA A 302 6.08 -17.22 -16.43
C ALA A 302 7.43 -16.65 -15.98
N GLN A 303 8.24 -16.06 -16.88
CA GLN A 303 9.44 -15.33 -16.46
C GLN A 303 9.07 -13.96 -15.88
N CYS A 304 8.34 -13.94 -14.78
CA CYS A 304 8.15 -12.74 -13.99
C CYS A 304 9.48 -12.39 -13.32
N ARG A 305 10.37 -11.72 -14.07
CA ARG A 305 11.47 -10.97 -13.49
C ARG A 305 10.84 -9.94 -12.58
N ASN A 306 11.13 -10.00 -11.28
CA ASN A 306 10.71 -8.95 -10.37
C ASN A 306 11.44 -7.64 -10.73
N LEU A 307 10.75 -6.77 -11.46
CA LEU A 307 11.30 -5.50 -11.97
C LEU A 307 11.52 -4.44 -10.86
N GLY A 308 11.33 -4.78 -9.58
CA GLY A 308 11.43 -3.84 -8.44
C GLY A 308 12.38 -4.28 -7.33
N GLY A 309 13.17 -5.35 -7.52
CA GLY A 309 14.03 -5.95 -6.48
C GLY A 309 13.26 -6.74 -5.42
N THR A 310 13.97 -7.44 -4.54
CA THR A 310 13.41 -8.36 -3.53
C THR A 310 13.74 -7.90 -2.11
N PHE A 311 13.14 -8.53 -1.09
CA PHE A 311 13.51 -8.28 0.31
C PHE A 311 14.36 -9.41 0.84
N ARG A 312 15.59 -9.07 1.25
CA ARG A 312 16.52 -10.03 1.85
C ARG A 312 16.07 -10.46 3.23
N TYR A 313 15.58 -9.51 4.03
CA TYR A 313 14.96 -9.81 5.32
C TYR A 313 13.87 -8.82 5.66
N ILE A 314 12.96 -9.29 6.52
CA ILE A 314 11.95 -8.48 7.20
C ILE A 314 11.98 -8.89 8.67
N GLN A 315 12.38 -7.97 9.54
CA GLN A 315 12.50 -8.21 10.97
C GLN A 315 11.54 -7.32 11.75
N ARG A 316 10.65 -7.93 12.53
CA ARG A 316 9.80 -7.19 13.48
C ARG A 316 10.64 -6.68 14.65
N LEU A 317 10.53 -5.39 14.95
CA LEU A 317 11.17 -4.77 16.09
C LEU A 317 10.25 -4.85 17.32
N ARG A 318 10.82 -5.17 18.48
CA ARG A 318 10.06 -5.27 19.75
C ARG A 318 9.75 -3.92 20.37
N VAL A 319 10.58 -2.92 20.09
CA VAL A 319 10.50 -1.57 20.66
C VAL A 319 10.42 -0.54 19.54
N PRO A 320 9.77 0.61 19.78
CA PRO A 320 9.76 1.70 18.82
C PRO A 320 11.21 2.15 18.54
N PRO A 321 11.65 2.20 17.27
CA PRO A 321 12.98 2.69 16.95
C PRO A 321 13.08 4.19 17.24
N THR A 322 14.31 4.68 17.45
CA THR A 322 14.56 6.11 17.71
C THR A 322 14.18 6.98 16.52
N TRP A 323 14.26 6.44 15.31
CA TRP A 323 13.83 7.08 14.07
C TRP A 323 12.92 6.12 13.34
N TRP A 324 11.70 6.57 13.09
CA TRP A 324 10.75 5.97 12.18
C TRP A 324 9.93 7.07 11.57
#